data_AF-L0DRS0-F1
#
_entry.id   AF-L0DRS0-F1
#
_cell.length_a   1.000
_cell.length_b   1.000
_cell.length_c   1.000
_cell.angle_alpha   90.00
_cell.angle_beta   90.00
_cell.angle_gamma   90.00
#
_symmetry.space_group_name_H-M   'P 1'
#
loop_
_entity.id
_entity.type
_entity.pdbx_description
1 polymer ?
#
loop_
_entity_poly.entity_id
_entity_poly.type
_entity_poly.pdbx_seq_one_letter_code
_entity_poly.pdbx_strand_id
1 'polypeptide(L)'
;MRWKNRRQRPKDLISASEMACYDYCAEQWRLEYGLGLEPANGKSLAAGDRHHARKAVAERVAGGSIRLGRALVLLAALGLLLWLAFTR
;
A
#
# COMPACT_ATOMS: atom_id res chain seq x y z
N MET A 1 -5.61 -4.88 -15.33
CA MET A 1 -4.61 -5.99 -15.23
C MET A 1 -4.68 -6.76 -13.90
N ARG A 2 -5.64 -6.47 -12.99
CA ARG A 2 -5.80 -7.11 -11.67
C ARG A 2 -6.54 -8.47 -11.69
N TRP A 3 -7.24 -8.81 -12.77
CA TRP A 3 -7.99 -10.07 -12.91
C TRP A 3 -7.12 -11.32 -13.03
N LYS A 4 -5.90 -11.21 -13.57
CA LYS A 4 -4.99 -12.37 -13.68
C LYS A 4 -4.43 -12.86 -12.33
N ASN A 5 -4.49 -12.05 -11.26
CA ASN A 5 -3.98 -12.41 -9.94
C ASN A 5 -5.01 -13.08 -9.00
N ARG A 6 -6.29 -13.22 -9.39
CA ARG A 6 -7.27 -13.97 -8.58
C ARG A 6 -6.94 -15.47 -8.52
N ARG A 7 -6.25 -16.02 -9.54
CA ARG A 7 -5.89 -17.45 -9.63
C ARG A 7 -4.73 -17.89 -8.71
N GLN A 8 -3.98 -16.96 -8.12
CA GLN A 8 -2.83 -17.27 -7.27
C GLN A 8 -3.08 -17.03 -5.77
N ARG A 9 -4.30 -16.63 -5.38
CA ARG A 9 -4.60 -16.49 -3.95
C ARG A 9 -4.90 -17.87 -3.36
N PRO A 10 -4.36 -18.20 -2.18
CA PRO A 10 -4.79 -19.39 -1.46
C PRO A 10 -6.31 -19.37 -1.32
N LYS A 11 -6.96 -20.50 -1.62
CA LYS A 11 -8.42 -20.59 -1.67
C LYS A 11 -9.11 -20.25 -0.35
N ASP A 12 -8.35 -20.26 0.75
CA ASP A 12 -8.86 -20.08 2.11
C ASP A 12 -8.65 -18.65 2.65
N LEU A 13 -8.17 -17.71 1.83
CA LEU A 13 -7.89 -16.34 2.24
C LEU A 13 -8.92 -15.35 1.70
N ILE A 14 -9.81 -14.90 2.61
CA ILE A 14 -10.77 -13.82 2.35
C ILE A 14 -10.04 -12.47 2.42
N SER A 15 -10.22 -11.63 1.41
CA SER A 15 -9.57 -10.32 1.35
C SER A 15 -10.35 -9.22 2.09
N ALA A 16 -9.67 -8.16 2.52
CA ALA A 16 -10.35 -6.99 3.11
C ALA A 16 -11.41 -6.38 2.19
N SER A 17 -11.15 -6.33 0.88
CA SER A 17 -12.13 -5.85 -0.10
C SER A 17 -13.34 -6.78 -0.26
N GLU A 18 -13.15 -8.07 -0.01
CA GLU A 18 -14.22 -9.06 -0.06
C GLU A 18 -15.12 -8.97 1.17
N MET A 19 -14.53 -8.84 2.37
CA MET A 19 -15.29 -8.55 3.60
C MET A 19 -16.08 -7.26 3.46
N ALA A 20 -15.46 -6.19 2.95
CA ALA A 20 -16.14 -4.92 2.71
C ALA A 20 -17.28 -5.03 1.68
N CYS A 21 -17.14 -5.90 0.66
CA CYS A 21 -18.21 -6.16 -0.30
C CYS A 21 -19.41 -6.83 0.37
N TYR A 22 -19.17 -7.83 1.23
CA TYR A 22 -20.23 -8.51 1.98
C TYR A 22 -20.94 -7.57 2.96
N ASP A 23 -20.17 -6.80 3.74
CA ASP A 23 -20.69 -5.82 4.71
C ASP A 23 -21.56 -4.75 4.03
N TYR A 24 -21.15 -4.29 2.84
CA TYR A 24 -21.94 -3.35 2.06
C TYR A 24 -23.20 -3.99 1.44
N CYS A 25 -23.07 -5.16 0.80
CA CYS A 25 -24.17 -5.88 0.18
C CYS A 25 -23.83 -7.36 -0.05
N ALA A 26 -24.44 -8.24 0.75
CA ALA A 26 -24.25 -9.69 0.64
C ALA A 26 -24.62 -10.25 -0.76
N GLU A 27 -25.63 -9.68 -1.42
CA GLU A 27 -26.01 -10.12 -2.78
C GLU A 27 -24.94 -9.75 -3.81
N GLN A 28 -24.35 -8.56 -3.73
CA GLN A 28 -23.24 -8.17 -4.59
C GLN A 28 -22.02 -9.08 -4.35
N TRP A 29 -21.74 -9.42 -3.09
CA TRP A 29 -20.69 -10.38 -2.76
C TRP A 29 -20.97 -11.75 -3.37
N ARG A 30 -22.21 -12.27 -3.27
CA ARG A 30 -22.60 -13.56 -3.84
C ARG A 30 -22.41 -13.57 -5.36
N LEU A 31 -22.78 -12.49 -6.05
CA LEU A 31 -22.61 -12.35 -7.50
C LEU A 31 -21.13 -12.33 -7.90
N GLU A 32 -20.31 -11.49 -7.27
CA GLU A 32 -18.89 -11.34 -7.65
C GLU A 32 -18.01 -12.50 -7.15
N TYR A 33 -18.10 -12.85 -5.87
CA TYR A 33 -17.20 -13.82 -5.23
C TYR A 33 -17.78 -15.24 -5.21
N GLY A 34 -19.10 -15.39 -5.03
CA GLY A 34 -19.75 -16.70 -5.04
C GLY A 34 -19.97 -17.27 -6.46
N LEU A 35 -20.42 -16.43 -7.40
CA LEU A 35 -20.72 -16.82 -8.78
C LEU A 35 -19.66 -16.38 -9.80
N GLY A 36 -18.67 -15.58 -9.38
CA GLY A 36 -17.56 -15.18 -10.24
C GLY A 36 -17.92 -14.13 -11.31
N LEU A 37 -19.01 -13.39 -11.12
CA LEU A 37 -19.42 -12.35 -12.07
C LEU A 37 -18.49 -11.13 -12.02
N GLU A 38 -18.17 -10.58 -13.20
CA GLU A 38 -17.32 -9.41 -13.32
C GLU A 38 -18.06 -8.16 -12.84
N PRO A 39 -17.45 -7.30 -12.00
CA PRO A 39 -18.10 -6.06 -11.59
C PRO A 39 -18.14 -5.06 -12.74
N ALA A 40 -19.27 -4.38 -12.89
CA ALA A 40 -19.51 -3.43 -14.00
C ALA A 40 -18.60 -2.18 -13.95
N ASN A 41 -18.00 -1.88 -12.80
CA ASN A 41 -17.19 -0.67 -12.57
C ASN A 41 -15.70 -0.82 -12.95
N GLY A 42 -15.35 -1.75 -13.84
CA GLY A 42 -13.97 -2.05 -14.21
C GLY A 42 -13.13 -0.85 -14.66
N LYS A 43 -13.74 0.14 -15.33
CA LYS A 43 -13.06 1.40 -15.72
C LYS A 43 -12.63 2.21 -14.49
N SER A 44 -13.49 2.33 -13.50
CA SER A 44 -13.21 3.04 -12.24
C SER A 44 -12.14 2.33 -11.43
N LEU A 45 -12.20 0.99 -11.35
CA LEU A 45 -11.15 0.18 -10.71
C LEU A 45 -9.78 0.40 -11.37
N ALA A 46 -9.72 0.38 -12.70
CA ALA A 46 -8.47 0.63 -13.42
C ALA A 46 -7.94 2.06 -13.22
N ALA A 47 -8.82 3.06 -13.10
CA ALA A 47 -8.43 4.42 -12.77
C ALA A 47 -7.86 4.52 -11.35
N GLY A 48 -8.49 3.85 -10.39
CA GLY A 48 -8.01 3.73 -9.01
C GLY A 48 -6.64 3.08 -8.93
N ASP A 49 -6.44 1.94 -9.63
CA ASP A 49 -5.16 1.24 -9.68
C ASP A 49 -4.03 2.17 -10.20
N ARG A 50 -4.30 2.94 -11.27
CA ARG A 50 -3.32 3.93 -11.80
C ARG A 50 -3.04 5.06 -10.83
N HIS A 51 -4.02 5.48 -10.04
CA HIS A 51 -3.84 6.51 -9.02
C HIS A 51 -2.96 6.02 -7.87
N HIS A 52 -3.24 4.82 -7.35
CA HIS A 52 -2.43 4.20 -6.30
C HIS A 52 -0.99 3.93 -6.76
N ALA A 53 -0.79 3.50 -8.01
CA ALA A 53 0.55 3.32 -8.56
C ALA A 53 1.37 4.62 -8.55
N ARG A 54 0.74 5.76 -8.90
CA ARG A 54 1.38 7.07 -8.84
C ARG A 54 1.71 7.49 -7.41
N LYS A 55 0.80 7.25 -6.46
CA LYS A 55 1.03 7.54 -5.03
C LYS A 55 2.13 6.69 -4.43
N ALA A 56 2.22 5.41 -4.79
CA ALA A 56 3.26 4.51 -4.28
C ALA A 56 4.68 5.01 -4.59
N VAL A 57 4.88 5.67 -5.75
CA VAL A 57 6.16 6.31 -6.08
C VAL A 57 6.45 7.48 -5.14
N ALA A 58 5.46 8.36 -4.93
CA ALA A 58 5.60 9.50 -4.02
C ALA A 58 5.87 9.05 -2.57
N GLU A 59 5.16 8.02 -2.10
CA GLU A 59 5.35 7.43 -0.77
C GLU A 59 6.76 6.85 -0.60
N ARG A 60 7.30 6.18 -1.63
CA ARG A 60 8.66 5.64 -1.60
C ARG A 60 9.70 6.75 -1.51
N VAL A 61 9.56 7.80 -2.31
CA VAL A 61 10.47 8.96 -2.28
C VAL A 61 10.42 9.64 -0.92
N ALA A 62 9.21 9.98 -0.44
CA ALA A 62 9.03 10.60 0.87
C ALA A 62 9.61 9.74 2.01
N GLY A 63 9.35 8.43 1.98
CA GLY A 63 9.91 7.49 2.95
C GLY A 63 11.45 7.45 2.90
N GLY A 64 12.04 7.53 1.70
CA GLY A 64 13.49 7.65 1.52
C GLY A 64 14.05 8.94 2.11
N SER A 65 13.45 10.08 1.79
CA SER A 65 13.85 11.39 2.31
C SER A 65 13.77 11.45 3.84
N ILE A 66 12.72 10.89 4.44
CA ILE A 66 12.58 10.83 5.91
C ILE A 66 13.70 9.99 6.53
N ARG A 67 14.02 8.82 5.95
CA ARG A 67 15.12 7.98 6.46
C ARG A 67 16.47 8.68 6.35
N LEU A 68 16.74 9.35 5.22
CA LEU A 68 17.96 10.12 5.04
C LEU A 68 18.06 11.26 6.05
N GLY A 69 16.98 12.04 6.22
CA GLY A 69 16.92 13.11 7.21
C GLY A 69 17.21 12.61 8.62
N ARG A 70 16.62 11.47 9.01
CA ARG A 70 16.90 10.82 10.32
C ARG A 70 18.36 10.42 10.46
N ALA A 71 18.96 9.84 9.41
CA ALA A 71 20.37 9.46 9.44
C ALA A 71 21.30 10.68 9.60
N LEU A 72 21.01 11.77 8.87
CA LEU A 72 21.78 13.02 8.97
C LEU A 72 21.68 13.65 10.36
N VAL A 73 20.49 13.66 10.97
CA VAL A 73 20.32 14.15 12.35
C VAL A 73 21.15 13.33 13.34
N LEU A 74 21.15 12.00 13.21
CA LEU A 74 21.96 11.13 14.08
C LEU A 74 23.46 11.37 13.91
N LEU A 75 23.93 11.52 12.66
CA LEU A 75 25.33 11.81 12.37
C LEU A 75 25.76 13.18 12.90
N ALA A 76 24.92 14.20 12.74
CA ALA A 76 25.18 15.54 13.28
C ALA A 76 25.26 15.53 14.81
N ALA A 77 24.34 14.82 15.48
CA ALA A 77 24.35 14.67 16.93
C ALA A 77 25.63 13.95 17.40
N LEU A 78 26.04 12.87 16.73
CA LEU A 78 27.28 12.16 17.05
C LEU A 78 28.51 13.06 16.84
N GLY A 79 28.58 13.78 15.72
CA GLY A 79 29.66 14.72 15.43
C GLY A 79 29.76 15.82 16.49
N LEU A 80 28.63 16.37 16.93
CA LEU A 80 28.59 17.37 18.01
C LEU A 80 29.10 16.79 19.34
N LEU A 81 28.68 15.58 19.70
CA LEU A 81 29.14 14.91 20.92
C LEU A 81 30.64 14.63 20.89
N LEU A 82 31.17 14.16 19.76
CA LEU A 82 32.61 13.95 19.58
C LEU A 82 33.38 15.27 19.68
N TRP A 83 32.92 16.32 19.01
CA TRP A 83 33.54 17.64 19.09
C TRP A 83 33.62 18.12 20.55
N LEU A 84 32.50 18.08 21.28
CA LEU A 84 32.46 18.45 22.70
C LEU A 84 33.39 17.61 23.60
N ALA A 85 33.62 16.35 23.26
CA ALA A 85 34.49 15.45 24.01
C ALA A 85 35.99 15.70 23.76
N PHE A 86 36.35 16.22 22.57
CA PHE A 86 37.75 16.45 22.17
C PHE A 86 38.19 17.91 22.24
N THR A 87 37.27 18.87 22.32
CA THR A 87 37.60 20.30 22.50
C THR A 87 37.37 20.81 23.92
N ARG A 88 36.98 19.93 24.83
CA ARG A 88 37.10 20.15 26.28
C ARG A 88 38.34 19.43 26.78
#